data_AF-F0WJL9-F1
#
_entry.id   AF-F0WJL9-F1
#
_cell.length_a   1.000
_cell.length_b   1.000
_cell.length_c   1.000
_cell.angle_alpha   90.00
_cell.angle_beta   90.00
_cell.angle_gamma   90.00
#
_symmetry.space_group_name_H-M   'P 1'
#
loop_
_entity.id
_entity.type
_entity.pdbx_description
1 polymer ?
#
loop_
_entity_poly.entity_id
_entity_poly.type
_entity_poly.pdbx_seq_one_letter_code
_entity_poly.pdbx_strand_id
1 'polypeptide(L)'
;MWTHKHTNIELFSLSQSLQQGCTALLLFPMLTSDSGAIRLHMKGLVFRRFRPDLNMRDAHEMWMMLLITVVTNITMFPAVWCLHKNGRAFDTCFGLLTAVTSCLYHVCDSIDSPLWLDEGQWHRLDNIATITSIVCWIIYLMDIQKRIVEEYTQYILFTTVLIFQQKNPWDPINTFAPILGSLLILVFRYMLFHPIPSYHKRELCLGFLFLSIGVCFYIRGLDDDNDSYRFYHGCWHGLSGIAAYFNVRILANRQSVLPLKRK
;
A
#
# COMPACT_ATOMS: atom_id res chain seq x y z
N MET A 1 -39.12 -2.60 -30.62
CA MET A 1 -39.50 -1.27 -30.10
C MET A 1 -40.19 -1.50 -28.76
N TRP A 2 -39.40 -1.54 -27.68
CA TRP A 2 -39.84 -1.84 -26.32
C TRP A 2 -39.35 -0.72 -25.42
N THR A 3 -40.29 0.07 -24.92
CA THR A 3 -40.05 1.24 -24.06
C THR A 3 -40.31 0.84 -22.61
N HIS A 4 -39.26 0.47 -21.89
CA HIS A 4 -39.34 0.35 -20.44
C HIS A 4 -39.23 1.73 -19.78
N LYS A 5 -40.39 2.26 -19.37
CA LYS A 5 -40.50 3.27 -18.31
C LYS A 5 -40.21 2.56 -16.97
N HIS A 6 -39.25 3.07 -16.20
CA HIS A 6 -39.16 2.78 -14.77
C HIS A 6 -39.38 4.09 -14.00
N THR A 7 -40.47 4.11 -13.24
CA THR A 7 -40.78 5.10 -12.21
C THR A 7 -40.34 4.55 -10.86
N ASN A 8 -39.41 5.29 -10.25
CA ASN A 8 -39.21 5.58 -8.82
C ASN A 8 -39.69 4.59 -7.76
N ILE A 9 -38.77 4.08 -6.92
CA ILE A 9 -38.93 4.04 -5.44
C ILE A 9 -37.55 4.21 -4.79
N GLU A 10 -37.55 5.05 -3.76
CA GLU A 10 -36.49 5.45 -2.84
C GLU A 10 -35.68 4.29 -2.23
N LEU A 11 -34.40 4.17 -2.59
CA LEU A 11 -33.41 3.34 -1.87
C LEU A 11 -32.04 4.02 -1.74
N PHE A 12 -31.93 5.30 -2.08
CA PHE A 12 -30.67 6.05 -2.10
C PHE A 12 -30.46 6.96 -0.88
N SER A 13 -31.32 6.84 0.14
CA SER A 13 -31.30 7.68 1.35
C SER A 13 -31.07 6.89 2.66
N LEU A 14 -31.02 5.55 2.62
CA LEU A 14 -30.84 4.70 3.81
C LEU A 14 -29.44 4.08 4.02
N SER A 15 -28.47 4.32 3.12
CA SER A 15 -27.09 3.84 3.33
C SER A 15 -26.13 4.91 3.88
N GLN A 16 -26.56 6.18 3.96
CA GLN A 16 -25.75 7.26 4.53
C GLN A 16 -25.83 7.37 6.06
N SER A 17 -26.73 6.62 6.71
CA SER A 17 -26.90 6.61 8.18
C SER A 17 -26.35 5.35 8.87
N LEU A 18 -25.80 4.38 8.12
CA LEU A 18 -25.14 3.18 8.66
C LEU A 18 -23.61 3.23 8.61
N GLN A 19 -23.03 4.39 8.31
CA GLN A 19 -21.58 4.60 8.20
C GLN A 19 -21.01 5.42 9.38
N GLN A 20 -21.73 5.49 10.50
CA GLN A 20 -21.33 6.18 11.74
C GLN A 20 -21.10 5.23 12.94
N GLY A 21 -21.02 3.91 12.74
CA GLY A 21 -20.85 2.97 13.85
C GLY A 21 -19.88 1.85 13.54
N CYS A 22 -18.59 2.07 13.80
CA CYS A 22 -17.64 1.09 14.35
C CYS A 22 -16.28 1.76 14.55
N THR A 23 -16.21 2.55 15.61
CA THR A 23 -15.00 3.09 16.23
C THR A 23 -14.33 2.00 17.06
N ALA A 24 -12.99 2.07 17.16
CA ALA A 24 -12.14 1.61 18.28
C ALA A 24 -11.38 0.28 18.13
N LEU A 25 -10.12 0.40 17.65
CA LEU A 25 -8.89 -0.32 18.07
C LEU A 25 -7.81 0.07 17.02
N LEU A 26 -6.83 0.93 17.22
CA LEU A 26 -6.19 1.58 18.37
C LEU A 26 -5.65 2.95 17.89
N LEU A 27 -5.74 3.97 18.78
CA LEU A 27 -5.21 5.34 18.71
C LEU A 27 -6.07 6.43 18.02
N PHE A 28 -6.84 7.13 18.87
CA PHE A 28 -7.49 8.45 18.79
C PHE A 28 -6.48 9.62 18.54
N PRO A 29 -6.87 10.91 18.42
CA PRO A 29 -7.82 11.56 17.50
C PRO A 29 -7.28 12.92 16.96
N MET A 30 -7.38 13.23 15.67
CA MET A 30 -7.41 14.63 15.21
C MET A 30 -7.95 14.67 13.79
N LEU A 31 -8.78 15.68 13.50
CA LEU A 31 -9.42 16.00 12.21
C LEU A 31 -10.78 15.33 11.96
N THR A 32 -11.78 15.79 12.71
CA THR A 32 -13.08 16.09 12.13
C THR A 32 -13.01 17.46 11.41
N SER A 33 -12.55 17.48 10.16
CA SER A 33 -12.83 18.59 9.24
C SER A 33 -12.67 18.13 7.79
N ASP A 34 -13.69 18.44 6.97
CA ASP A 34 -13.70 18.40 5.51
C ASP A 34 -13.64 17.07 4.75
N SER A 35 -14.76 16.33 4.82
CA SER A 35 -15.15 15.37 3.76
C SER A 35 -15.55 16.04 2.43
N GLY A 36 -15.52 17.38 2.35
CA GLY A 36 -15.80 18.15 1.13
C GLY A 36 -14.59 18.32 0.18
N ALA A 37 -13.37 18.31 0.71
CA ALA A 37 -12.15 18.56 -0.08
C ALA A 37 -11.76 17.37 -0.97
N ILE A 38 -11.98 16.13 -0.50
CA ILE A 38 -11.63 14.90 -1.25
C ILE A 38 -12.49 14.75 -2.52
N ARG A 39 -13.71 15.29 -2.52
CA ARG A 39 -14.64 15.20 -3.66
C ARG A 39 -14.33 16.19 -4.78
N LEU A 40 -13.63 17.28 -4.49
CA LEU A 40 -13.22 18.29 -5.48
C LEU A 40 -11.87 17.95 -6.14
N HIS A 41 -10.99 17.21 -5.47
CA HIS A 41 -9.70 16.81 -6.04
C HIS A 41 -9.82 15.73 -7.14
N MET A 42 -10.80 14.82 -7.05
CA MET A 42 -10.97 13.73 -8.03
C MET A 42 -11.57 14.17 -9.37
N LYS A 43 -12.27 15.31 -9.45
CA LYS A 43 -12.71 15.86 -10.75
C LYS A 43 -11.59 16.53 -11.53
N GLY A 44 -10.45 16.84 -10.90
CA GLY A 44 -9.28 17.43 -11.54
C GLY A 44 -8.37 16.42 -12.27
N LEU A 45 -8.43 15.14 -11.89
CA LEU A 45 -7.53 14.10 -12.41
C LEU A 45 -7.96 13.49 -13.75
N VAL A 46 -9.23 13.62 -14.16
CA VAL A 46 -9.75 13.00 -15.39
C VAL A 46 -9.58 13.88 -16.63
N PHE A 47 -9.20 15.16 -16.48
CA PHE A 47 -8.98 16.06 -17.60
C PHE A 47 -7.99 17.18 -17.22
N ARG A 48 -6.73 16.84 -16.92
CA ARG A 48 -5.61 17.78 -17.18
C ARG A 48 -5.45 17.90 -18.71
N ARG A 49 -6.45 18.52 -19.33
CA ARG A 49 -6.36 19.11 -20.66
C ARG A 49 -5.20 20.08 -20.58
N PHE A 50 -4.18 19.87 -21.42
CA PHE A 50 -3.14 20.84 -21.79
C PHE A 50 -3.49 22.25 -21.30
N ARG A 51 -2.99 22.64 -20.11
CA ARG A 51 -2.96 24.06 -19.75
C ARG A 51 -1.70 24.59 -20.41
N PRO A 52 -1.80 25.47 -21.42
CA PRO A 52 -0.62 26.06 -22.07
C PRO A 52 0.16 27.00 -21.14
N ASP A 53 -0.37 27.26 -19.94
CA ASP A 53 0.22 28.06 -18.87
C ASP A 53 0.96 27.18 -17.82
N LEU A 54 1.40 25.97 -18.23
CA LEU A 54 2.36 25.17 -17.49
C LEU A 54 3.65 25.98 -17.34
N ASN A 55 3.80 26.68 -16.21
CA ASN A 55 5.12 26.90 -15.63
C ASN A 55 5.76 25.51 -15.58
N MET A 56 6.66 25.22 -16.50
CA MET A 56 7.50 24.03 -16.40
C MET A 56 8.07 24.06 -14.98
N ARG A 57 7.91 22.97 -14.24
CA ARG A 57 8.60 22.82 -12.96
C ARG A 57 10.05 23.19 -13.20
N ASP A 58 10.61 23.97 -12.28
CA ASP A 58 12.01 24.35 -12.43
C ASP A 58 12.85 23.07 -12.52
N ALA A 59 13.87 23.07 -13.38
CA ALA A 59 14.68 21.87 -13.60
C ALA A 59 15.27 21.36 -12.28
N HIS A 60 15.59 22.28 -11.36
CA HIS A 60 16.01 21.97 -10.01
C HIS A 60 14.95 21.18 -9.22
N GLU A 61 13.69 21.61 -9.24
CA GLU A 61 12.58 20.94 -8.55
C GLU A 61 12.40 19.50 -9.06
N MET A 62 12.37 19.32 -10.38
CA MET A 62 12.29 18.00 -11.02
C MET A 62 13.42 17.07 -10.57
N TRP A 63 14.68 17.55 -10.61
CA TRP A 63 15.83 16.75 -10.20
C TRP A 63 15.81 16.39 -8.71
N MET A 64 15.36 17.32 -7.85
CA MET A 64 15.22 17.08 -6.42
C MET A 64 14.15 16.03 -6.12
N MET A 65 12.97 16.14 -6.74
CA MET A 65 11.89 15.15 -6.60
C MET A 65 12.37 13.76 -7.03
N LEU A 66 13.04 13.67 -8.19
CA LEU A 66 13.57 12.40 -8.70
C LEU A 66 14.62 11.82 -7.75
N LEU A 67 15.57 12.64 -7.28
CA LEU A 67 16.61 12.18 -6.36
C LEU A 67 16.00 11.66 -5.05
N ILE A 68 15.12 12.43 -4.42
CA ILE A 68 14.49 12.06 -3.15
C ILE A 68 13.69 10.76 -3.30
N THR A 69 12.81 10.69 -4.30
CA THR A 69 11.92 9.54 -4.48
C THR A 69 12.68 8.28 -4.90
N VAL A 70 13.67 8.37 -5.79
CA VAL A 70 14.46 7.21 -6.21
C VAL A 70 15.34 6.71 -5.07
N VAL A 71 16.06 7.59 -4.37
CA VAL A 71 16.95 7.19 -3.26
C VAL A 71 16.15 6.57 -2.12
N THR A 72 14.98 7.11 -1.80
CA THR A 72 14.15 6.58 -0.72
C THR A 72 13.53 5.23 -1.07
N ASN A 73 13.19 4.98 -2.35
CA ASN A 73 12.74 3.66 -2.80
C ASN A 73 13.83 2.56 -2.68
N ILE A 74 15.12 2.91 -2.75
CA ILE A 74 16.22 1.96 -2.57
C ILE A 74 16.19 1.30 -1.17
N THR A 75 15.61 1.97 -0.18
CA THR A 75 15.48 1.42 1.19
C THR A 75 14.64 0.14 1.27
N MET A 76 13.87 -0.20 0.24
CA MET A 76 13.09 -1.43 0.17
C MET A 76 13.95 -2.68 -0.14
N PHE A 77 15.09 -2.51 -0.83
CA PHE A 77 15.91 -3.64 -1.30
C PHE A 77 16.45 -4.56 -0.20
N PRO A 78 16.89 -4.07 0.99
CA PRO A 78 17.28 -4.95 2.08
C PRO A 78 16.17 -5.92 2.51
N ALA A 79 14.91 -5.46 2.57
CA ALA A 79 13.77 -6.32 2.92
C ALA A 79 13.53 -7.39 1.84
N VAL A 80 13.54 -6.98 0.57
CA VAL A 80 13.42 -7.88 -0.59
C VAL A 80 14.53 -8.93 -0.60
N TRP A 81 15.76 -8.54 -0.30
CA TRP A 81 16.89 -9.45 -0.21
C TRP A 81 16.71 -10.49 0.89
N CYS A 82 16.21 -10.07 2.06
CA CYS A 82 15.86 -10.99 3.14
C CYS A 82 14.77 -11.99 2.71
N LEU A 83 13.71 -11.54 2.04
CA LEU A 83 12.67 -12.41 1.50
C LEU A 83 13.22 -13.43 0.49
N HIS A 84 14.10 -12.98 -0.41
CA HIS A 84 14.75 -13.82 -1.40
C HIS A 84 15.61 -14.90 -0.75
N LYS A 85 16.46 -14.51 0.22
CA LYS A 85 17.31 -15.45 0.98
C LYS A 85 16.50 -16.49 1.75
N ASN A 86 15.30 -16.12 2.19
CA ASN A 86 14.38 -17.02 2.88
C ASN A 86 13.54 -17.90 1.93
N GLY A 87 13.78 -17.84 0.62
CA GLY A 87 13.07 -18.65 -0.38
C GLY A 87 11.60 -18.27 -0.57
N ARG A 88 11.20 -17.06 -0.14
CA ARG A 88 9.85 -16.52 -0.27
C ARG A 88 9.67 -15.86 -1.64
N ALA A 89 9.59 -16.68 -2.68
CA ALA A 89 9.56 -16.21 -4.06
C ALA A 89 8.39 -15.26 -4.36
N PHE A 90 7.19 -15.57 -3.84
CA PHE A 90 6.00 -14.74 -4.03
C PHE A 90 6.19 -13.34 -3.41
N ASP A 91 6.56 -13.29 -2.13
CA ASP A 91 6.81 -12.03 -1.42
C ASP A 91 7.97 -11.23 -2.05
N THR A 92 9.02 -11.92 -2.51
CA THR A 92 10.15 -11.29 -3.21
C THR A 92 9.68 -10.63 -4.51
N CYS A 93 8.83 -11.31 -5.28
CA CYS A 93 8.29 -10.79 -6.52
C CYS A 93 7.48 -9.51 -6.27
N PHE A 94 6.58 -9.52 -5.29
CA PHE A 94 5.78 -8.33 -4.96
C PHE A 94 6.59 -7.21 -4.30
N GLY A 95 7.59 -7.53 -3.50
CA GLY A 95 8.52 -6.52 -2.97
C GLY A 95 9.32 -5.83 -4.08
N LEU A 96 9.81 -6.58 -5.07
CA LEU A 96 10.47 -6.02 -6.26
C LEU A 96 9.48 -5.22 -7.12
N LEU A 97 8.29 -5.76 -7.36
CA LEU A 97 7.27 -5.09 -8.15
C LEU A 97 6.88 -3.75 -7.52
N THR A 98 6.74 -3.71 -6.19
CA THR A 98 6.47 -2.47 -5.43
C THR A 98 7.59 -1.46 -5.64
N ALA A 99 8.85 -1.85 -5.43
CA ALA A 99 9.99 -0.94 -5.61
C ALA A 99 10.08 -0.40 -7.05
N VAL A 100 9.85 -1.24 -8.06
CA VAL A 100 9.89 -0.85 -9.48
C VAL A 100 8.72 0.06 -9.85
N THR A 101 7.50 -0.32 -9.50
CA THR A 101 6.29 0.45 -9.88
C THR A 101 6.21 1.78 -9.16
N SER A 102 6.55 1.85 -7.87
CA SER A 102 6.72 3.10 -7.12
C SER A 102 7.78 4.00 -7.78
N CYS A 103 8.96 3.47 -8.10
CA CYS A 103 10.02 4.23 -8.76
C CYS A 103 9.56 4.80 -10.11
N LEU A 104 8.95 3.97 -10.97
CA LEU A 104 8.49 4.41 -12.29
C LEU A 104 7.33 5.41 -12.22
N TYR A 105 6.43 5.26 -11.25
CA TYR A 105 5.40 6.24 -10.93
C TYR A 105 6.03 7.60 -10.59
N HIS A 106 6.97 7.64 -9.64
CA HIS A 106 7.62 8.89 -9.22
C HIS A 106 8.48 9.52 -10.31
N VAL A 107 9.10 8.72 -11.17
CA VAL A 107 9.80 9.24 -12.35
C VAL A 107 8.80 9.94 -13.27
N CYS A 108 7.65 9.31 -13.57
CA CYS A 108 6.61 9.93 -14.40
C CYS A 108 6.08 11.24 -13.79
N ASP A 109 5.77 11.25 -12.48
CA ASP A 109 5.34 12.45 -11.77
C ASP A 109 6.42 13.53 -11.84
N SER A 110 7.69 13.18 -11.60
CA SER A 110 8.79 14.15 -11.59
C SER A 110 9.01 14.82 -12.95
N ILE A 111 9.01 14.04 -14.04
CA ILE A 111 9.27 14.55 -15.40
C ILE A 111 8.02 15.14 -16.09
N ASP A 112 6.84 15.03 -15.46
CA ASP A 112 5.53 15.43 -16.01
C ASP A 112 5.28 14.88 -17.44
N SER A 113 5.74 13.65 -17.68
CA SER A 113 5.66 12.98 -18.98
C SER A 113 5.42 11.49 -18.78
N PRO A 114 4.56 10.86 -19.62
CA PRO A 114 4.39 9.41 -19.58
C PRO A 114 5.69 8.69 -19.96
N LEU A 115 5.91 7.53 -19.33
CA LEU A 115 6.88 6.54 -19.79
C LEU A 115 6.15 5.56 -20.72
N TRP A 116 6.31 4.24 -20.51
CA TRP A 116 5.46 3.25 -21.19
C TRP A 116 3.99 3.42 -20.77
N LEU A 117 3.73 3.47 -19.46
CA LEU A 117 2.42 3.77 -18.90
C LEU A 117 2.36 5.24 -18.47
N ASP A 118 1.15 5.78 -18.40
CA ASP A 118 0.92 7.09 -17.80
C ASP A 118 1.10 7.05 -16.26
N GLU A 119 1.20 8.23 -15.65
CA GLU A 119 1.38 8.39 -14.20
C GLU A 119 0.31 7.62 -13.41
N GLY A 120 -0.97 7.75 -13.80
CA GLY A 120 -2.08 7.11 -13.10
C GLY A 120 -2.09 5.59 -13.23
N GLN A 121 -1.61 5.05 -14.35
CA GLN A 121 -1.44 3.62 -14.59
C GLN A 121 -0.29 3.04 -13.75
N TRP A 122 0.86 3.73 -13.69
CA TRP A 122 1.96 3.33 -12.81
C TRP A 122 1.56 3.37 -11.34
N HIS A 123 0.89 4.45 -10.91
CA HIS A 123 0.38 4.58 -9.55
C HIS A 123 -0.62 3.46 -9.22
N ARG A 124 -1.49 3.05 -10.15
CA ARG A 124 -2.38 1.89 -9.95
C ARG A 124 -1.59 0.59 -9.73
N LEU A 125 -0.54 0.35 -10.49
CA LEU A 125 0.32 -0.83 -10.31
C LEU A 125 1.06 -0.77 -8.97
N ASP A 126 1.53 0.40 -8.58
CA ASP A 126 2.14 0.63 -7.27
C ASP A 126 1.16 0.34 -6.12
N ASN A 127 -0.08 0.81 -6.23
CA ASN A 127 -1.15 0.49 -5.26
C ASN A 127 -1.37 -1.03 -5.16
N ILE A 128 -1.51 -1.72 -6.29
CA ILE A 128 -1.69 -3.18 -6.29
C ILE A 128 -0.50 -3.88 -5.62
N ALA A 129 0.73 -3.51 -5.96
CA ALA A 129 1.93 -4.14 -5.44
C ALA A 129 2.13 -3.86 -3.94
N THR A 130 1.95 -2.60 -3.52
CA THR A 130 2.07 -2.15 -2.13
C THR A 130 1.01 -2.82 -1.24
N ILE A 131 -0.27 -2.79 -1.64
CA ILE A 131 -1.36 -3.44 -0.87
C ILE A 131 -1.10 -4.95 -0.77
N THR A 132 -0.69 -5.59 -1.87
CA THR A 132 -0.36 -7.03 -1.85
C THR A 132 0.82 -7.32 -0.93
N SER A 133 1.85 -6.47 -0.90
CA SER A 133 2.99 -6.62 0.03
C SER A 133 2.55 -6.52 1.50
N ILE A 134 1.65 -5.60 1.83
CA ILE A 134 1.04 -5.49 3.17
C ILE A 134 0.25 -6.76 3.52
N VAL A 135 -0.60 -7.23 2.60
CA VAL A 135 -1.37 -8.46 2.76
C VAL A 135 -0.45 -9.68 2.96
N CYS A 136 0.64 -9.79 2.19
CA CYS A 136 1.65 -10.82 2.36
C CYS A 136 2.33 -10.77 3.72
N TRP A 137 2.61 -9.57 4.23
CA TRP A 137 3.14 -9.41 5.60
C TRP A 137 2.12 -9.87 6.65
N ILE A 138 0.83 -9.59 6.48
CA ILE A 138 -0.22 -10.08 7.38
C ILE A 138 -0.32 -11.61 7.33
N ILE A 139 -0.26 -12.22 6.14
CA ILE A 139 -0.17 -13.68 5.97
C ILE A 139 1.10 -14.23 6.63
N TYR A 140 2.23 -13.52 6.52
CA TYR A 140 3.47 -13.92 7.19
C TYR A 140 3.26 -13.99 8.71
N LEU A 141 2.59 -13.01 9.32
CA LEU A 141 2.28 -13.02 10.75
C LEU A 141 1.40 -14.21 11.17
N MET A 142 0.55 -14.72 10.27
CA MET A 142 -0.27 -15.92 10.53
C MET A 142 0.56 -17.19 10.81
N ASP A 143 1.83 -17.23 10.41
CA ASP A 143 2.73 -18.39 10.57
C ASP A 143 2.08 -19.71 10.13
N ILE A 144 1.61 -19.74 8.88
CA ILE A 144 0.99 -20.93 8.28
C ILE A 144 2.09 -21.97 8.05
N GLN A 145 2.01 -23.12 8.72
CA GLN A 145 3.06 -24.15 8.67
C GLN A 145 3.12 -24.87 7.30
N LYS A 146 1.96 -25.07 6.67
CA LYS A 146 1.87 -25.74 5.36
C LYS A 146 2.06 -24.70 4.25
N ARG A 147 3.24 -24.72 3.61
CA ARG A 147 3.61 -23.81 2.51
C ARG A 147 2.53 -23.71 1.42
N ILE A 148 1.94 -24.83 1.01
CA ILE A 148 0.90 -24.83 -0.02
C ILE A 148 -0.35 -24.03 0.40
N VAL A 149 -0.72 -24.08 1.68
CA VAL A 149 -1.86 -23.31 2.21
C VAL A 149 -1.52 -21.82 2.27
N GLU A 150 -0.27 -21.47 2.63
CA GLU A 150 0.22 -20.09 2.59
C GLU A 150 0.15 -19.54 1.15
N GLU A 151 0.66 -20.29 0.18
CA GLU A 151 0.66 -19.89 -1.24
C GLU A 151 -0.78 -19.71 -1.77
N TYR A 152 -1.70 -20.65 -1.52
CA TYR A 152 -3.11 -20.46 -1.91
C TYR A 152 -3.74 -19.24 -1.23
N THR A 153 -3.43 -18.99 0.04
CA THR A 153 -3.91 -17.80 0.76
C THR A 153 -3.39 -16.51 0.11
N GLN A 154 -2.11 -16.50 -0.29
CA GLN A 154 -1.48 -15.38 -1.01
C GLN A 154 -2.19 -15.14 -2.35
N TYR A 155 -2.42 -16.18 -3.16
CA TYR A 155 -3.10 -16.02 -4.45
C TYR A 155 -4.54 -15.52 -4.30
N ILE A 156 -5.33 -16.08 -3.37
CA ILE A 156 -6.72 -15.66 -3.13
C ILE A 156 -6.79 -14.19 -2.71
N LEU A 157 -5.94 -13.79 -1.76
CA LEU A 157 -5.95 -12.41 -1.27
C LEU A 157 -5.38 -11.44 -2.31
N PHE A 158 -4.39 -11.85 -3.11
CA PHE A 158 -3.93 -11.07 -4.27
C PHE A 158 -5.04 -10.87 -5.31
N THR A 159 -5.79 -11.92 -5.67
CA THR A 159 -6.95 -11.79 -6.56
C THR A 159 -7.99 -10.83 -5.99
N THR A 160 -8.18 -10.82 -4.67
CA THR A 160 -9.04 -9.85 -4.00
C THR A 160 -8.52 -8.43 -4.19
N VAL A 161 -7.23 -8.17 -3.95
CA VAL A 161 -6.61 -6.86 -4.20
C VAL A 161 -6.83 -6.41 -5.65
N LEU A 162 -6.60 -7.29 -6.63
CA LEU A 162 -6.84 -6.99 -8.05
C LEU A 162 -8.29 -6.58 -8.33
N ILE A 163 -9.28 -7.32 -7.82
CA ILE A 163 -10.71 -7.02 -8.05
C ILE A 163 -11.05 -5.63 -7.50
N PHE A 164 -10.61 -5.31 -6.28
CA PHE A 164 -10.91 -4.02 -5.66
C PHE A 164 -10.19 -2.86 -6.37
N GLN A 165 -8.90 -3.02 -6.70
CA GLN A 165 -8.14 -1.99 -7.41
C GLN A 165 -8.59 -1.82 -8.86
N GLN A 166 -9.11 -2.87 -9.52
CA GLN A 166 -9.70 -2.77 -10.84
C GLN A 166 -11.05 -2.04 -10.82
N LYS A 167 -11.85 -2.19 -9.75
CA LYS A 167 -13.15 -1.54 -9.60
C LYS A 167 -13.03 -0.01 -9.59
N ASN A 168 -12.18 0.52 -8.70
CA ASN A 168 -11.82 1.93 -8.65
C ASN A 168 -10.59 2.11 -7.75
N PRO A 169 -9.39 2.31 -8.30
CA PRO A 169 -8.16 2.35 -7.50
C PRO A 169 -8.03 3.61 -6.63
N TRP A 170 -8.83 4.63 -6.90
CA TRP A 170 -8.80 5.91 -6.19
C TRP A 170 -9.81 5.98 -5.04
N ASP A 171 -10.71 5.01 -4.94
CA ASP A 171 -11.62 4.89 -3.80
C ASP A 171 -10.87 4.29 -2.60
N PRO A 172 -10.72 5.02 -1.47
CA PRO A 172 -10.01 4.52 -0.30
C PRO A 172 -10.57 3.19 0.21
N ILE A 173 -11.87 2.93 0.06
CA ILE A 173 -12.49 1.66 0.46
C ILE A 173 -11.83 0.49 -0.29
N ASN A 174 -11.50 0.67 -1.58
CA ASN A 174 -10.86 -0.37 -2.38
C ASN A 174 -9.40 -0.62 -2.02
N THR A 175 -8.77 0.30 -1.28
CA THR A 175 -7.44 0.13 -0.71
C THR A 175 -7.51 -0.53 0.67
N PHE A 176 -8.40 -0.05 1.55
CA PHE A 176 -8.46 -0.54 2.93
C PHE A 176 -9.20 -1.86 3.10
N ALA A 177 -10.23 -2.15 2.29
CA ALA A 177 -11.01 -3.38 2.40
C ALA A 177 -10.18 -4.68 2.34
N PRO A 178 -9.27 -4.88 1.35
CA PRO A 178 -8.44 -6.09 1.33
C PRO A 178 -7.48 -6.19 2.54
N ILE A 179 -6.93 -5.06 3.00
CA ILE A 179 -6.06 -5.01 4.18
C ILE A 179 -6.84 -5.41 5.43
N LEU A 180 -7.97 -4.75 5.70
CA LEU A 180 -8.83 -5.04 6.84
C LEU A 180 -9.36 -6.47 6.81
N GLY A 181 -9.75 -6.97 5.64
CA GLY A 181 -10.16 -8.37 5.47
C GLY A 181 -9.05 -9.36 5.85
N SER A 182 -7.81 -9.10 5.43
CA SER A 182 -6.67 -9.94 5.81
C SER A 182 -6.34 -9.88 7.30
N LEU A 183 -6.50 -8.72 7.95
CA LEU A 183 -6.37 -8.59 9.41
C LEU A 183 -7.45 -9.37 10.15
N LEU A 184 -8.71 -9.35 9.66
CA LEU A 184 -9.78 -10.15 10.25
C LEU A 184 -9.47 -11.65 10.15
N ILE A 185 -8.91 -12.12 9.04
CA ILE A 185 -8.46 -13.51 8.89
C ILE A 185 -7.36 -13.85 9.89
N LEU A 186 -6.38 -12.94 10.10
CA LEU A 186 -5.32 -13.11 11.10
C LEU A 186 -5.90 -13.27 12.51
N VAL A 187 -6.81 -12.37 12.91
CA VAL A 187 -7.47 -12.41 14.22
C VAL A 187 -8.27 -13.71 14.37
N PHE A 188 -9.08 -14.07 13.38
CA PHE A 188 -9.85 -15.32 13.38
C PHE A 188 -8.96 -16.54 13.50
N ARG A 189 -7.82 -16.55 12.81
CA ARG A 189 -6.85 -17.63 12.91
C ARG A 189 -6.30 -17.78 14.33
N TYR A 190 -5.93 -16.69 15.00
CA TYR A 190 -5.44 -16.78 16.38
C TYR A 190 -6.51 -17.19 17.38
N MET A 191 -7.76 -16.81 17.15
CA MET A 191 -8.88 -17.27 17.98
C MET A 191 -9.12 -18.77 17.85
N LEU A 192 -8.91 -19.35 16.66
CA LEU A 192 -9.18 -20.77 16.41
C LEU A 192 -7.99 -21.71 16.64
N PHE A 193 -6.76 -21.27 16.35
CA PHE A 193 -5.61 -22.17 16.17
C PHE A 193 -4.44 -21.85 17.11
N HIS A 194 -4.69 -21.52 18.39
CA HIS A 194 -3.64 -21.38 19.42
C HIS A 194 -2.50 -22.42 19.24
N PRO A 195 -1.20 -22.05 19.34
CA PRO A 195 -0.66 -20.84 19.97
C PRO A 195 -0.23 -19.70 19.02
N ILE A 196 -0.10 -18.49 19.58
CA ILE A 196 0.48 -17.33 18.89
C ILE A 196 1.98 -17.60 18.61
N PRO A 197 2.49 -17.28 17.40
CA PRO A 197 3.89 -17.48 17.06
C PRO A 197 4.86 -16.71 17.96
N SER A 198 6.09 -17.25 18.13
CA SER A 198 7.14 -16.55 18.85
C SER A 198 7.76 -15.45 17.98
N TYR A 199 7.59 -14.20 18.41
CA TYR A 199 8.10 -13.02 17.72
C TYR A 199 9.39 -12.48 18.35
N HIS A 200 10.32 -12.05 17.52
CA HIS A 200 11.43 -11.19 17.93
C HIS A 200 10.89 -9.81 18.31
N LYS A 201 10.60 -9.61 19.60
CA LYS A 201 10.01 -8.36 20.14
C LYS A 201 10.77 -7.10 19.69
N ARG A 202 12.10 -7.16 19.60
CA ARG A 202 12.93 -6.05 19.14
C ARG A 202 12.63 -5.67 17.69
N GLU A 203 12.62 -6.65 16.78
CA GLU A 203 12.34 -6.44 15.35
C GLU A 203 10.91 -5.95 15.15
N LEU A 204 9.95 -6.53 15.88
CA LEU A 204 8.55 -6.10 15.89
C LEU A 204 8.40 -4.64 16.34
N CYS A 205 9.03 -4.28 17.46
CA CYS A 205 8.97 -2.93 18.01
C CYS A 205 9.62 -1.90 17.08
N LEU A 206 10.78 -2.21 16.51
CA LEU A 206 11.45 -1.34 15.55
C LEU A 206 10.64 -1.18 14.27
N GLY A 207 10.08 -2.28 13.73
CA GLY A 207 9.20 -2.24 12.56
C GLY A 207 8.00 -1.32 12.77
N PHE A 208 7.30 -1.46 13.89
CA PHE A 208 6.18 -0.58 14.24
C PHE A 208 6.60 0.87 14.51
N LEU A 209 7.75 1.09 15.14
CA LEU A 209 8.27 2.43 15.41
C LEU A 209 8.52 3.18 14.09
N PHE A 210 9.28 2.58 13.17
CA PHE A 210 9.57 3.20 11.87
C PHE A 210 8.31 3.40 11.04
N LEU A 211 7.40 2.42 11.04
CA LEU A 211 6.12 2.55 10.34
C LEU A 211 5.27 3.69 10.92
N SER A 212 5.19 3.83 12.24
CA SER A 212 4.42 4.88 12.90
C SER A 212 4.97 6.27 12.59
N ILE A 213 6.30 6.44 12.62
CA ILE A 213 6.94 7.70 12.21
C ILE A 213 6.67 7.95 10.73
N GLY A 214 6.77 6.92 9.88
CA GLY A 214 6.44 6.99 8.47
C GLY A 214 5.02 7.51 8.23
N VAL A 215 4.02 7.02 8.97
CA VAL A 215 2.63 7.48 8.84
C VAL A 215 2.50 8.99 9.10
N CYS A 216 3.25 9.55 10.05
CA CYS A 216 3.27 11.00 10.26
C CYS A 216 3.80 11.75 9.02
N PHE A 217 4.85 11.23 8.38
CA PHE A 217 5.39 11.76 7.12
C PHE A 217 4.41 11.60 5.95
N TYR A 218 3.70 10.48 5.88
CA TYR A 218 2.66 10.25 4.87
C TYR A 218 1.54 11.28 5.00
N ILE A 219 0.98 11.46 6.20
CA ILE A 219 -0.10 12.43 6.44
C ILE A 219 0.34 13.84 6.02
N ARG A 220 1.58 14.23 6.36
CA ARG A 220 2.11 15.54 5.98
C ARG A 220 2.42 15.66 4.49
N GLY A 221 2.83 14.56 3.85
CA GLY A 221 3.09 14.49 2.41
C GLY A 221 1.83 14.33 1.54
N LEU A 222 0.63 14.33 2.13
CA LEU A 222 -0.64 14.47 1.38
C LEU A 222 -0.94 15.92 1.00
N ASP A 223 -0.28 16.88 1.64
CA ASP A 223 -0.39 18.30 1.36
C ASP A 223 0.65 18.71 0.32
N ASP A 224 0.29 18.56 -0.97
CA ASP A 224 1.19 18.84 -2.10
C ASP A 224 1.72 20.29 -2.07
N ASP A 225 0.93 21.25 -1.54
CA ASP A 225 1.32 22.66 -1.45
C ASP A 225 2.46 22.88 -0.44
N ASN A 226 2.60 21.99 0.55
CA ASN A 226 3.59 22.05 1.62
C ASN A 226 4.71 21.00 1.47
N ASP A 227 4.72 20.25 0.36
CA ASP A 227 5.72 19.23 0.04
C ASP A 227 6.37 19.48 -1.33
N SER A 228 6.88 20.71 -1.54
CA SER A 228 7.37 21.23 -2.84
C SER A 228 8.52 20.43 -3.49
N TYR A 229 9.08 19.41 -2.82
CA TYR A 229 10.09 18.49 -3.36
C TYR A 229 9.75 17.02 -3.13
N ARG A 230 8.50 16.69 -2.75
CA ARG A 230 8.12 15.35 -2.27
C ARG A 230 9.01 14.85 -1.14
N PHE A 231 9.51 15.75 -0.29
CA PHE A 231 10.41 15.40 0.81
C PHE A 231 9.69 14.54 1.86
N TYR A 232 8.52 14.98 2.32
CA TYR A 232 7.74 14.22 3.31
C TYR A 232 7.29 12.88 2.72
N HIS A 233 6.87 12.90 1.46
CA HIS A 233 6.53 11.68 0.71
C HIS A 233 7.72 10.72 0.56
N GLY A 234 8.92 11.23 0.25
CA GLY A 234 10.16 10.44 0.21
C GLY A 234 10.52 9.84 1.56
N CYS A 235 10.41 10.62 2.65
CA CYS A 235 10.63 10.11 4.00
C CYS A 235 9.67 8.97 4.36
N TRP A 236 8.40 9.04 3.92
CA TRP A 236 7.45 7.94 4.05
C TRP A 236 7.96 6.66 3.37
N HIS A 237 8.44 6.73 2.12
CA HIS A 237 9.03 5.59 1.41
C HIS A 237 10.25 5.03 2.13
N GLY A 238 11.16 5.91 2.53
CA GLY A 238 12.40 5.56 3.23
C GLY A 238 12.13 4.81 4.53
N LEU A 239 11.24 5.34 5.36
CA LEU A 239 10.86 4.75 6.64
C LEU A 239 10.06 3.46 6.46
N SER A 240 9.22 3.37 5.42
CA SER A 240 8.48 2.15 5.07
C SER A 240 9.41 1.02 4.63
N GLY A 241 10.44 1.30 3.84
CA GLY A 241 11.46 0.32 3.45
C GLY A 241 12.28 -0.19 4.65
N ILE A 242 12.66 0.72 5.56
CA ILE A 242 13.32 0.35 6.82
C ILE A 242 12.39 -0.50 7.70
N ALA A 243 11.14 -0.10 7.87
CA ALA A 243 10.14 -0.86 8.62
C ALA A 243 9.95 -2.27 8.03
N ALA A 244 9.87 -2.38 6.69
CA ALA A 244 9.78 -3.65 5.99
C ALA A 244 10.97 -4.56 6.30
N TYR A 245 12.19 -4.04 6.36
CA TYR A 245 13.39 -4.82 6.69
C TYR A 245 13.31 -5.46 8.09
N PHE A 246 12.84 -4.73 9.10
CA PHE A 246 12.60 -5.29 10.43
C PHE A 246 11.42 -6.27 10.42
N ASN A 247 10.35 -5.93 9.70
CA ASN A 247 9.12 -6.70 9.66
C ASN A 247 9.30 -8.12 9.08
N VAL A 248 10.15 -8.28 8.06
CA VAL A 248 10.44 -9.61 7.47
C VAL A 248 11.34 -10.50 8.35
N ARG A 249 11.85 -9.98 9.46
CA ARG A 249 12.70 -10.68 10.44
C ARG A 249 11.99 -10.98 11.77
N ILE A 250 10.70 -10.69 11.85
CA ILE A 250 9.88 -10.80 13.07
C ILE A 250 9.75 -12.25 13.57
N LEU A 251 9.61 -13.26 12.70
CA LEU A 251 9.39 -14.64 13.15
C LEU A 251 10.70 -15.34 13.50
N ALA A 252 10.83 -15.76 14.76
CA ALA A 252 12.07 -16.34 15.28
C ALA A 252 12.44 -17.70 14.69
N ASN A 253 11.43 -18.54 14.46
CA ASN A 253 11.63 -19.94 14.10
C ASN A 253 11.50 -20.24 12.61
N ARG A 254 11.23 -19.21 11.78
CA ARG A 254 10.94 -19.39 10.35
C ARG A 254 12.17 -19.25 9.44
N GLN A 255 13.36 -19.08 10.01
CA GLN A 255 14.61 -19.03 9.25
C GLN A 255 14.91 -20.41 8.64
N SER A 256 14.52 -20.56 7.37
CA SER A 256 14.96 -21.57 6.39
C SER A 256 15.04 -23.01 6.87
N VAL A 257 13.91 -23.73 6.83
CA VAL A 257 13.90 -25.20 6.68
C VAL A 257 14.25 -25.63 5.25
N LEU A 258 14.72 -24.73 4.39
CA LEU A 258 15.20 -25.15 3.06
C LEU A 258 16.56 -25.82 3.21
N PRO A 259 16.67 -27.14 2.92
CA PRO A 259 17.96 -27.73 2.68
C PRO A 259 18.41 -27.20 1.32
N LEU A 260 19.09 -26.06 1.29
CA LEU A 260 20.01 -25.78 0.19
C LEU A 260 21.19 -26.74 0.34
N LYS A 261 20.94 -28.04 0.18
CA LYS A 261 21.94 -29.00 -0.26
C LYS A 261 22.31 -28.54 -1.67
N ARG A 262 23.28 -27.63 -1.75
CA ARG A 262 24.09 -27.46 -2.93
C ARG A 262 24.64 -28.84 -3.27
N LYS A 263 24.15 -29.43 -4.35
CA LYS A 263 24.87 -30.49 -5.05
C LYS A 263 26.03 -29.85 -5.81
#